data_AF-A0A6V7LT97-F1
#
_entry.id   AF-A0A6V7LT97-F1
#
_cell.length_a   1.000
_cell.length_b   1.000
_cell.length_c   1.000
_cell.angle_alpha   90.00
_cell.angle_beta   90.00
_cell.angle_gamma   90.00
#
_symmetry.space_group_name_H-M   'P 1'
#
loop_
_entity.id
_entity.type
_entity.pdbx_description
1 polymer ?
#
loop_
_entity_poly.entity_id
_entity_poly.type
_entity_poly.pdbx_seq_one_letter_code
_entity_poly.pdbx_strand_id
1 'polypeptide(L)' 'LTPALAAMLLISIYLAPRWGSGSLWQFIMGIHKEECEQYWWSFILYIQNYVNSERA' A
#
# COMPACT_ATOMS: atom_id res chain seq x y z
N LEU A 1 8.80 11.65 -9.59
CA LEU A 1 7.53 11.11 -9.05
C LEU A 1 7.74 9.76 -8.38
N THR A 2 8.45 8.83 -9.03
CA THR A 2 8.76 7.49 -8.53
C THR A 2 9.34 7.43 -7.11
N PRO A 3 10.34 8.24 -6.71
CA PRO A 3 10.88 8.18 -5.35
C PRO A 3 9.87 8.61 -4.28
N ALA A 4 8.98 9.56 -4.58
CA ALA A 4 7.91 9.95 -3.66
C ALA A 4 6.86 8.83 -3.51
N LEU A 5 6.52 8.16 -4.62
CA LEU A 5 5.61 7.01 -4.60
C LEU A 5 6.20 5.83 -3.84
N ALA A 6 7.49 5.54 -4.04
CA ALA A 6 8.21 4.52 -3.28
C ALA A 6 8.24 4.84 -1.78
N ALA A 7 8.46 6.11 -1.41
CA ALA A 7 8.38 6.55 -0.02
C ALA A 7 6.98 6.35 0.58
N MET A 8 5.91 6.67 -0.17
CA MET A 8 4.54 6.41 0.28
C MET A 8 4.27 4.92 0.49
N LEU A 9 4.67 4.05 -0.44
CA LEU A 9 4.53 2.60 -0.30
C LEU A 9 5.28 2.06 0.91
N LEU A 10 6.52 2.55 1.12
CA LEU A 10 7.32 2.19 2.31
C LEU A 10 6.63 2.62 3.60
N ILE A 11 6.05 3.83 3.62
CA ILE A 11 5.31 4.32 4.78
C ILE A 11 4.09 3.43 5.04
N SER A 12 3.27 3.16 4.02
CA SER A 12 2.03 2.38 4.17
C SER A 12 2.27 0.92 4.57
N ILE A 13 3.31 0.27 4.04
CA ILE A 13 3.58 -1.15 4.31
C ILE A 13 4.33 -1.34 5.62
N TYR A 14 5.29 -0.47 5.94
CA TYR A 14 6.24 -0.71 7.04
C TYR A 14 6.08 0.23 8.24
N LEU A 15 5.78 1.51 8.01
CA LEU A 15 5.75 2.52 9.09
C LEU A 15 4.33 2.67 9.69
N ALA A 16 3.30 2.80 8.87
CA ALA A 16 1.93 3.02 9.30
C ALA A 16 1.39 1.89 10.21
N PRO A 17 1.62 0.59 9.93
CA PRO A 17 1.16 -0.48 10.82
C PRO A 17 1.80 -0.44 12.21
N ARG A 18 2.95 0.23 12.36
CA ARG A 18 3.70 0.35 13.62
C ARG A 18 3.40 1.63 14.41
N TRP A 19 2.72 2.62 13.81
CA TRP A 19 2.42 3.90 14.47
C TRP A 19 1.26 3.85 15.46
N GLY A 20 0.31 2.95 15.25
CA GLY A 20 -0.84 2.77 16.13
C GLY A 20 -0.76 1.47 16.92
N SER A 21 -1.51 1.43 18.02
CA SER A 21 -1.67 0.27 18.88
C SER A 21 -3.15 -0.12 18.98
N GLY A 22 -3.44 -1.41 19.13
CA GLY A 22 -4.79 -1.94 19.33
C GLY A 22 -5.26 -2.86 18.20
N SER A 23 -6.21 -3.75 18.51
CA SER A 23 -6.71 -4.77 17.59
C SER A 23 -7.39 -4.17 16.35
N LEU A 24 -8.15 -3.08 16.55
CA LEU A 24 -8.79 -2.36 15.44
C LEU A 24 -7.76 -1.74 14.49
N TRP A 25 -6.70 -1.15 15.03
CA TRP A 25 -5.62 -0.57 14.21
C TRP A 25 -4.91 -1.66 13.40
N GLN A 26 -4.57 -2.79 14.03
CA GLN A 26 -3.94 -3.92 13.34
C GLN A 26 -4.86 -4.52 12.27
N PHE A 27 -6.16 -4.58 12.50
CA PHE A 27 -7.13 -5.05 11.52
C PHE A 27 -7.19 -4.13 10.29
N ILE A 28 -7.40 -2.83 10.50
CA ILE A 28 -7.52 -1.85 9.41
C ILE A 28 -6.19 -1.74 8.63
N MET A 29 -5.06 -1.63 9.34
CA MET A 29 -3.75 -1.57 8.71
C MET A 29 -3.38 -2.89 8.02
N GLY A 30 -3.85 -4.04 8.52
CA GLY A 30 -3.65 -5.34 7.88
C GLY A 30 -4.25 -5.37 6.47
N ILE A 31 -5.49 -4.91 6.32
CA ILE A 31 -6.17 -4.81 5.02
C ILE A 31 -5.40 -3.87 4.08
N HIS A 32 -5.04 -2.67 4.55
CA HIS A 32 -4.31 -1.71 3.72
C HIS A 32 -2.91 -2.20 3.33
N LYS A 33 -2.23 -2.91 4.23
CA LYS A 33 -0.91 -3.49 4.00
C LYS A 33 -1.00 -4.57 2.92
N GLU A 34 -1.96 -5.48 3.01
CA GLU A 34 -2.14 -6.58 2.06
C GLU A 34 -2.36 -6.05 0.63
N GLU A 35 -3.24 -5.05 0.47
CA GLU A 35 -3.46 -4.37 -0.82
C GLU A 35 -2.18 -3.72 -1.36
N CYS A 36 -1.43 -3.01 -0.51
CA CYS A 36 -0.20 -2.36 -0.92
C CYS A 36 0.89 -3.39 -1.27
N GLU A 37 1.03 -4.49 -0.53
CA GLU A 37 1.97 -5.58 -0.81
C GLU A 37 1.60 -6.36 -2.08
N GLN A 38 0.32 -6.42 -2.44
CA GLN A 38 -0.12 -7.06 -3.68
C GLN A 38 0.14 -6.16 -4.91
N TYR A 39 -0.08 -4.85 -4.79
CA TYR A 39 -0.13 -3.94 -5.95
C TYR A 39 1.05 -2.95 -6.05
N TRP A 40 1.98 -2.89 -5.09
CA TRP A 40 3.09 -1.91 -5.08
C TRP A 40 3.85 -1.83 -6.41
N TRP A 41 4.10 -2.97 -7.06
CA TRP A 41 4.87 -3.05 -8.29
C TRP A 41 4.14 -2.38 -9.46
N SER A 42 2.82 -2.57 -9.55
CA SER A 42 1.99 -1.96 -10.59
C SER A 42 1.91 -0.44 -10.44
N PHE A 43 1.89 0.05 -9.19
CA PHE A 43 1.99 1.47 -8.87
C PHE A 43 3.36 2.06 -9.22
N ILE A 44 4.46 1.38 -8.87
CA ILE A 44 5.84 1.81 -9.20
C ILE A 44 6.04 1.91 -10.72
N LEU A 45 5.46 0.98 -11.47
CA LEU A 45 5.53 0.94 -12.93
C LEU A 45 4.50 1.83 -13.62
N TYR A 46 3.59 2.48 -12.87
CA TYR A 46 2.51 3.33 -13.39
C TYR A 46 1.53 2.62 -14.33
N ILE A 47 1.35 1.30 -14.17
CA ILE A 47 0.47 0.45 -15.01
C ILE A 47 -0.76 -0.08 -14.28
N GLN A 48 -1.07 0.43 -13.10
CA GLN A 48 -2.20 0.02 -12.28
C GLN A 48 -3.55 0.06 -13.02
N ASN A 49 -3.73 0.99 -13.96
CA ASN A 49 -4.96 1.09 -14.76
C ASN A 49 -5.14 -0.07 -15.77
N TYR A 50 -4.04 -0.75 -16.15
CA TYR A 50 -4.07 -1.86 -17.10
C TYR A 50 -4.14 -3.21 -16.41
N VAL A 51 -3.45 -3.35 -15.27
CA VAL A 51 -3.36 -4.62 -14.54
C VAL A 51 -4.49 -4.76 -13.52
N ASN A 52 -4.94 -3.65 -12.94
CA ASN A 52 -5.94 -3.65 -11.87
C ASN A 52 -7.25 -2.97 -12.34
N SER A 53 -7.60 -3.12 -13.62
CA SER A 53 -8.77 -2.46 -14.23
C SER A 53 -10.11 -2.87 -13.59
N GLU A 54 -10.16 -4.02 -12.91
CA GLU A 54 -11.36 -4.48 -12.20
C GLU A 54 -11.60 -3.75 -10.86
N ARG A 55 -10.61 -3.01 -10.34
CA ARG A 55 -10.70 -2.22 -9.10
C ARG A 55 -10.78 -0.71 -9.33
N ALA A 56 -10.76 -0.25 -10.59
CA ALA A 56 -10.80 1.16 -10.97
C ALA A 56 -12.22 1.72 -11.03
#